data_AF-A0A817XHU6-F1
#
_entry.id   AF-A0A817XHU6-F1
#
_cell.length_a   1.000
_cell.length_b   1.000
_cell.length_c   1.000
_cell.angle_alpha   90.00
_cell.angle_beta   90.00
_cell.angle_gamma   90.00
#
_symmetry.space_group_name_H-M   'P 1'
#
loop_
_entity.id
_entity.type
_entity.pdbx_description
1 polymer ?
#
loop_
_entity_poly.entity_id
_entity_poly.type
_entity_poly.pdbx_seq_one_letter_code
_entity_poly.pdbx_strand_id
1 'polypeptide(L)'
;MTIDPSVSSVPFASIQEESYYKKEDEILFSMHTVFRIGDIRKLDNTRPLYQVGLKLTSDDDQKLRQLTNRIRQETAGETGWHQLGELLLKIGQFNKAEELYKALLEQTSNDSDRAFIYHQLANVKKNRGEYKEAISFYEKDLEIMKKIMSANHPDLAASYSNIGGVYSDMGDYSKALEFYEKSHKIKEIVLPTNHPELAASYNNIGLGYNHMGDYCKALEFYEHSHKIFQQALPLNHPDVATSYNNIGRTYHNMGNYTAALKAVQYALYIQQKTFQEDNAVFAFTYTWFGRIYCRLKNYSRALDYFEKCFAIDRKTLHERHPKLAITYSNMGDVHRLMGNYEKALFFHQKALNIQENVECNPLDCATTYKNLGETYREMKHYSKGLIYYEKGLKICENRLPKNHPDLSVMYHSLAKLYLATRQYNMAMKNVLQAIEIAQEKLPSTHPDLLQYKETLEKILKLEIFY
;
A
#
# COMPACT_ATOMS: atom_id res chain seq x y z
N MET A 1 21.38 32.55 16.49
CA MET A 1 20.13 32.49 15.70
C MET A 1 19.20 33.54 16.27
N THR A 2 18.98 34.63 15.54
CA THR A 2 18.05 35.71 15.91
C THR A 2 16.64 35.29 15.56
N ILE A 3 15.74 35.23 16.54
CA ILE A 3 14.34 34.84 16.35
C ILE A 3 13.56 36.09 15.94
N ASP A 4 12.91 36.05 14.78
CA ASP A 4 12.03 37.13 14.28
C ASP A 4 10.67 37.07 15.02
N PRO A 5 10.32 38.10 15.81
CA PRO A 5 9.11 38.12 16.62
C PRO A 5 7.82 38.39 15.83
N SER A 6 7.89 38.64 14.52
CA SER A 6 6.73 38.80 13.63
C SER A 6 6.15 37.46 13.15
N VAL A 7 6.88 36.36 13.36
CA VAL A 7 6.45 34.99 13.02
C VAL A 7 5.62 34.43 14.20
N SER A 8 4.29 34.45 14.07
CA SER A 8 3.34 34.06 15.14
C SER A 8 3.15 32.55 15.35
N SER A 9 3.86 31.73 14.59
CA SER A 9 3.89 30.27 14.73
C SER A 9 5.22 29.78 14.20
N VAL A 10 6.07 29.24 15.07
CA VAL A 10 7.22 28.45 14.60
C VAL A 10 6.73 27.00 14.58
N PRO A 11 6.65 26.34 13.41
CA PRO A 11 6.34 24.92 13.34
C PRO A 11 7.35 24.15 14.21
N PHE A 12 6.87 23.29 15.12
CA PHE A 12 7.75 22.55 16.03
C PHE A 12 8.29 21.26 15.38
N ALA A 13 7.45 20.59 14.60
CA ALA A 13 7.85 19.55 13.67
C ALA A 13 6.81 19.52 12.55
N SER A 14 7.28 19.42 11.30
CA SER A 14 6.37 19.09 10.23
C SER A 14 5.97 17.62 10.37
N ILE A 15 4.70 17.27 10.12
CA ILE A 15 4.31 15.86 9.85
C ILE A 15 5.26 15.27 8.81
N GLN A 16 5.78 16.10 7.91
CA GLN A 16 6.83 15.72 7.00
C GLN A 16 8.03 15.02 7.64
N GLU A 17 8.41 15.26 8.88
CA GLU A 17 9.62 14.65 9.45
C GLU A 17 9.36 13.27 10.09
N GLU A 18 8.17 13.10 10.68
CA GLU A 18 7.78 11.93 11.49
C GLU A 18 6.74 11.02 10.78
N SER A 19 6.03 11.55 9.78
CA SER A 19 4.98 10.83 9.08
C SER A 19 5.51 9.87 8.05
N TYR A 20 4.69 8.85 7.85
CA TYR A 20 4.82 7.96 6.72
C TYR A 20 4.60 8.71 5.39
N TYR A 21 3.82 9.78 5.34
CA TYR A 21 3.47 10.51 4.11
C TYR A 21 3.98 11.96 4.11
N LYS A 22 5.28 12.15 3.87
CA LYS A 22 6.01 13.44 3.87
C LYS A 22 5.53 14.56 2.91
N LYS A 23 4.43 14.34 2.18
CA LYS A 23 3.80 15.36 1.31
C LYS A 23 2.65 16.10 1.96
N GLU A 24 2.19 15.62 3.11
CA GLU A 24 1.20 16.32 3.91
C GLU A 24 1.91 17.39 4.72
N ASP A 25 1.74 18.65 4.30
CA ASP A 25 2.26 19.82 5.01
C ASP A 25 1.29 20.19 6.14
N GLU A 26 0.99 19.20 6.98
CA GLU A 26 0.28 19.40 8.23
C GLU A 26 1.32 19.67 9.32
N ILE A 27 1.15 20.78 10.03
CA ILE A 27 2.01 21.10 11.15
C ILE A 27 1.49 20.34 12.35
N LEU A 28 2.28 19.40 12.88
CA LEU A 28 2.03 18.87 14.22
C LEU A 28 2.28 19.99 15.22
N PHE A 29 1.22 20.47 15.84
CA PHE A 29 1.35 21.11 17.13
C PHE A 29 1.52 20.01 18.20
N SER A 30 2.74 19.49 18.37
CA SER A 30 3.03 18.68 19.55
C SER A 30 3.35 19.60 20.73
N MET A 31 2.75 19.29 21.87
CA MET A 31 2.83 20.04 23.12
C MET A 31 4.25 20.07 23.69
N HIS A 32 4.93 21.22 23.67
CA HIS A 32 6.08 21.51 24.56
C HIS A 32 5.92 22.97 25.06
N THR A 33 6.09 23.32 26.35
CA THR A 33 6.96 22.83 27.43
C THR A 33 6.23 22.86 28.79
N VAL A 34 6.09 21.72 29.49
CA VAL A 34 5.70 21.74 30.92
C VAL A 34 6.49 20.73 31.77
N PHE A 35 6.96 19.61 31.20
CA PHE A 35 7.69 18.58 31.94
C PHE A 35 9.01 18.17 31.28
N ARG A 36 10.07 18.01 32.09
CA ARG A 36 11.26 17.23 31.72
C ARG A 36 11.13 15.80 32.23
N ILE A 37 11.62 14.82 31.44
CA ILE A 37 11.89 13.46 31.93
C ILE A 37 12.93 13.59 33.05
N GLY A 38 12.52 13.23 34.27
CA GLY A 38 13.39 13.10 35.42
C GLY A 38 14.00 11.70 35.46
N ASP A 39 13.92 11.04 36.61
CA ASP A 39 14.58 9.76 36.80
C ASP A 39 13.80 8.61 36.14
N ILE A 40 14.54 7.67 35.53
CA ILE A 40 14.01 6.42 34.95
C ILE A 40 14.47 5.27 35.83
N ARG A 41 13.53 4.49 36.38
CA ARG A 41 13.82 3.29 37.19
C ARG A 41 13.15 2.06 36.61
N LYS A 42 13.90 0.97 36.50
CA LYS A 42 13.38 -0.33 36.07
C LYS A 42 12.63 -0.98 37.23
N LEU A 43 11.38 -1.39 37.01
CA LEU A 43 10.51 -1.93 38.06
C LEU A 43 10.65 -3.45 38.26
N ASP A 44 11.10 -4.18 37.25
CA ASP A 44 11.29 -5.63 37.28
C ASP A 44 12.48 -6.02 36.37
N ASN A 45 13.26 -7.04 36.77
CA ASN A 45 14.38 -7.54 35.98
C ASN A 45 13.97 -8.57 34.91
N THR A 46 12.75 -9.09 34.95
CA THR A 46 12.26 -10.12 34.02
C THR A 46 11.40 -9.56 32.87
N ARG A 47 10.96 -8.29 32.93
CA ARG A 47 10.18 -7.60 31.88
C ARG A 47 10.63 -6.14 31.71
N PRO A 48 10.49 -5.51 30.54
CA PRO A 48 10.96 -4.15 30.30
C PRO A 48 9.91 -3.11 30.77
N LEU A 49 9.63 -3.10 32.07
CA LEU A 49 8.74 -2.11 32.71
C LEU A 49 9.58 -1.06 33.43
N TYR A 50 9.36 0.21 33.10
CA TYR A 50 10.09 1.35 33.65
C TYR A 50 9.11 2.37 34.24
N GLN A 51 9.43 2.85 35.44
CA GLN A 51 8.80 4.02 36.04
C GLN A 51 9.60 5.26 35.66
N VAL A 52 8.90 6.27 35.14
CA VAL A 52 9.50 7.55 34.73
C VAL A 52 8.92 8.68 35.57
N GLY A 53 9.77 9.39 36.32
CA GLY A 53 9.39 10.57 37.07
C GLY A 53 9.36 11.82 36.17
N LEU A 54 8.31 12.63 36.26
CA LEU A 54 8.19 13.89 35.50
C LEU A 54 8.37 15.08 36.45
N LYS A 55 9.18 16.09 36.07
CA LYS A 55 9.36 17.34 36.83
C LYS A 55 8.77 18.54 36.09
N LEU A 56 7.96 19.33 36.81
CA LEU A 56 7.34 20.57 36.33
C LEU A 56 8.40 21.68 36.25
N THR A 57 8.52 22.35 35.09
CA THR A 57 9.29 23.61 34.97
C THR A 57 8.30 24.76 34.78
N SER A 58 8.37 25.75 35.65
CA SER A 58 7.51 26.95 35.62
C SER A 58 7.92 27.85 34.45
N ASP A 59 7.08 27.97 33.42
CA ASP A 59 7.22 29.02 32.41
C ASP A 59 6.03 29.99 32.52
N ASP A 60 6.32 31.23 32.94
CA ASP A 60 5.40 32.38 32.93
C ASP A 60 5.29 33.04 31.54
N ASP A 61 5.54 32.26 30.47
CA ASP A 61 5.49 32.77 29.10
C ASP A 61 4.05 32.77 28.55
N GLN A 62 3.57 33.98 28.24
CA GLN A 62 2.23 34.26 27.72
C GLN A 62 1.96 33.61 26.35
N LYS A 63 2.98 33.45 25.49
CA LYS A 63 2.86 32.82 24.16
C LYS A 63 2.72 31.30 24.28
N LEU A 64 3.41 30.70 25.25
CA LEU A 64 3.29 29.28 25.59
C LEU A 64 1.90 28.93 26.15
N ARG A 65 1.33 29.82 26.98
CA ARG A 65 -0.08 29.68 27.42
C ARG A 65 -1.05 29.80 26.25
N GLN A 66 -0.82 30.71 25.29
CA GLN A 66 -1.66 30.85 24.10
C GLN A 66 -1.59 29.63 23.18
N LEU A 67 -0.40 29.08 22.93
CA LEU A 67 -0.23 27.85 22.14
C LEU A 67 -0.88 26.64 22.82
N THR A 68 -0.68 26.48 24.13
CA THR A 68 -1.32 25.41 24.91
C THR A 68 -2.84 25.53 24.88
N ASN A 69 -3.38 26.76 24.94
CA ASN A 69 -4.81 26.99 24.81
C ASN A 69 -5.31 26.74 23.38
N ARG A 70 -4.51 27.01 22.35
CA ARG A 70 -4.85 26.68 20.95
C ARG A 70 -4.88 25.18 20.69
N ILE A 71 -3.86 24.44 21.10
CA ILE A 71 -3.86 22.97 21.00
C ILE A 71 -5.04 22.40 21.79
N ARG A 72 -5.29 22.91 23.01
CA ARG A 72 -6.44 22.52 23.81
C ARG A 72 -7.78 22.90 23.14
N GLN A 73 -7.85 23.97 22.36
CA GLN A 73 -9.03 24.36 21.59
C GLN A 73 -9.20 23.51 20.32
N GLU A 74 -8.13 23.22 19.59
CA GLU A 74 -8.13 22.36 18.39
C GLU A 74 -8.42 20.90 18.74
N THR A 75 -8.01 20.47 19.93
CA THR A 75 -8.33 19.14 20.48
C THR A 75 -9.55 19.15 21.41
N ALA A 76 -10.21 20.29 21.62
CA ALA A 76 -11.43 20.36 22.43
C ALA A 76 -12.66 19.94 21.63
N GLY A 77 -13.57 19.25 22.31
CA GLY A 77 -14.83 18.77 21.74
C GLY A 77 -14.69 17.44 20.99
N GLU A 78 -15.78 17.02 20.35
CA GLU A 78 -15.87 15.73 19.66
C GLU A 78 -14.95 15.69 18.41
N THR A 79 -14.79 16.83 17.71
CA THR A 79 -13.97 16.93 16.49
C THR A 79 -12.47 16.76 16.74
N GLY A 80 -11.97 17.20 17.90
CA GLY A 80 -10.55 17.11 18.24
C GLY A 80 -10.05 15.68 18.41
N TRP A 81 -10.90 14.80 18.95
CA TRP A 81 -10.56 13.38 19.10
C TRP A 81 -10.56 12.62 17.77
N HIS A 82 -11.45 13.00 16.84
CA HIS A 82 -11.44 12.47 15.47
C HIS A 82 -10.15 12.81 14.74
N GLN A 83 -9.71 14.08 14.81
CA GLN A 83 -8.44 14.52 14.23
C GLN A 83 -7.23 13.79 14.82
N LEU A 84 -7.21 13.58 16.14
CA LEU A 84 -6.17 12.80 16.80
C LEU A 84 -6.13 11.35 16.28
N GLY A 85 -7.29 10.71 16.11
CA GLY A 85 -7.39 9.36 15.56
C GLY A 85 -6.86 9.27 14.12
N GLU A 86 -7.21 10.24 13.26
CA GLU A 86 -6.70 10.32 11.89
C GLU A 86 -5.18 10.55 11.87
N LEU A 87 -4.67 11.40 12.76
CA LEU A 87 -3.25 11.60 12.90
C LEU A 87 -2.54 10.30 13.32
N LEU A 88 -3.07 9.58 14.32
CA LEU A 88 -2.53 8.29 14.76
C LEU A 88 -2.50 7.27 13.61
N LEU A 89 -3.51 7.26 12.74
CA LEU A 89 -3.52 6.46 11.51
C LEU A 89 -2.39 6.89 10.55
N LYS A 90 -2.24 8.20 10.29
CA LYS A 90 -1.22 8.74 9.37
C LYS A 90 0.21 8.43 9.81
N ILE A 91 0.48 8.43 11.12
CA ILE A 91 1.80 8.10 11.70
C ILE A 91 1.97 6.58 11.97
N GLY A 92 1.01 5.75 11.57
CA GLY A 92 1.08 4.29 11.69
C GLY A 92 0.87 3.73 13.10
N GLN A 93 0.36 4.52 14.05
CA GLN A 93 0.09 4.09 15.44
C GLN A 93 -1.29 3.42 15.54
N PHE A 94 -1.49 2.32 14.80
CA PHE A 94 -2.81 1.68 14.62
C PHE A 94 -3.44 1.19 15.93
N ASN A 95 -2.65 0.65 16.87
CA ASN A 95 -3.16 0.19 18.17
C ASN A 95 -3.77 1.33 18.98
N LYS A 96 -3.09 2.48 19.04
CA LYS A 96 -3.57 3.66 19.76
C LYS A 96 -4.79 4.27 19.08
N ALA A 97 -4.80 4.29 17.75
CA ALA A 97 -5.97 4.73 16.99
C ALA A 97 -7.19 3.84 17.31
N GLU A 98 -7.01 2.51 17.36
CA GLU A 98 -8.08 1.57 17.71
C GLU A 98 -8.61 1.79 19.14
N GLU A 99 -7.73 1.93 20.12
CA GLU A 99 -8.09 2.19 21.52
C GLU A 99 -8.90 3.50 21.63
N LEU A 100 -8.43 4.56 20.98
CA LEU A 100 -9.12 5.85 20.95
C LEU A 100 -10.51 5.73 20.33
N TYR A 101 -10.62 5.15 19.13
CA TYR A 101 -11.91 5.03 18.44
C TYR A 101 -12.89 4.13 19.17
N LYS A 102 -12.43 3.07 19.86
CA LYS A 102 -13.29 2.25 20.72
C LYS A 102 -13.81 3.05 21.92
N ALA A 103 -12.96 3.85 22.57
CA ALA A 103 -13.37 4.71 23.67
C ALA A 103 -14.39 5.77 23.23
N LEU A 104 -14.22 6.36 22.04
CA LEU A 104 -15.18 7.30 21.47
C LEU A 104 -16.52 6.60 21.16
N LEU A 105 -16.47 5.38 20.61
CA LEU A 105 -17.68 4.62 20.28
C LEU A 105 -18.56 4.35 21.50
N GLU A 106 -17.96 4.16 22.69
CA GLU A 106 -18.69 3.95 23.95
C GLU A 106 -19.37 5.22 24.48
N GLN A 107 -18.83 6.40 24.15
CA GLN A 107 -19.31 7.70 24.63
C GLN A 107 -20.31 8.36 23.69
N THR A 108 -20.30 7.99 22.41
CA THR A 108 -21.15 8.58 21.38
C THR A 108 -22.54 7.94 21.33
N SER A 109 -23.59 8.77 21.36
CA SER A 109 -24.98 8.36 21.13
C SER A 109 -25.53 8.73 19.75
N ASN A 110 -24.83 9.57 18.98
CA ASN A 110 -25.25 10.05 17.66
C ASN A 110 -24.89 9.03 16.56
N ASP A 111 -25.84 8.73 15.68
CA ASP A 111 -25.64 7.82 14.54
C ASP A 111 -24.57 8.31 13.57
N SER A 112 -24.50 9.63 13.29
CA SER A 112 -23.48 10.19 12.38
C SER A 112 -22.07 9.95 12.88
N ASP A 113 -21.83 10.22 14.17
CA ASP A 113 -20.52 10.06 14.79
C ASP A 113 -20.16 8.58 14.94
N ARG A 114 -21.15 7.72 15.23
CA ARG A 114 -20.95 6.26 15.22
C ARG A 114 -20.56 5.74 13.85
N ALA A 115 -21.18 6.22 12.77
CA ALA A 115 -20.82 5.86 11.41
C ALA A 115 -19.36 6.24 11.10
N PHE A 116 -18.97 7.48 11.43
CA PHE A 116 -17.59 7.94 11.30
C PHE A 116 -16.61 7.07 12.11
N ILE A 117 -16.91 6.78 13.38
CA ILE A 117 -16.03 5.95 14.22
C ILE A 117 -15.91 4.53 13.67
N TYR A 118 -17.01 3.92 13.19
CA TYR A 118 -16.94 2.62 12.53
C TYR A 118 -16.10 2.67 11.26
N HIS A 119 -16.25 3.71 10.44
CA HIS A 119 -15.42 3.92 9.28
C HIS A 119 -13.93 3.96 9.62
N GLN A 120 -13.55 4.69 10.67
CA GLN A 120 -12.16 4.80 11.09
C GLN A 120 -11.64 3.51 11.72
N LEU A 121 -12.44 2.79 12.51
CA LEU A 121 -12.09 1.44 12.99
C LEU A 121 -11.86 0.48 11.81
N ALA A 122 -12.67 0.58 10.75
CA ALA A 122 -12.47 -0.19 9.54
C ALA A 122 -11.14 0.15 8.85
N ASN A 123 -10.79 1.44 8.75
CA ASN A 123 -9.48 1.89 8.25
C ASN A 123 -8.33 1.32 9.09
N VAL A 124 -8.43 1.34 10.43
CA VAL A 124 -7.44 0.73 11.33
C VAL A 124 -7.27 -0.76 11.03
N LYS A 125 -8.38 -1.51 10.97
CA LYS A 125 -8.37 -2.95 10.73
C LYS A 125 -7.82 -3.30 9.34
N LYS A 126 -8.21 -2.54 8.31
CA LYS A 126 -7.69 -2.67 6.95
C LYS A 126 -6.17 -2.51 6.92
N ASN A 127 -5.64 -1.45 7.54
CA ASN A 127 -4.20 -1.18 7.58
C ASN A 127 -3.41 -2.25 8.35
N ARG A 128 -4.03 -2.92 9.33
CA ARG A 128 -3.45 -4.06 10.06
C ARG A 128 -3.55 -5.40 9.30
N GLY A 129 -4.22 -5.44 8.14
CA GLY A 129 -4.52 -6.66 7.39
C GLY A 129 -5.65 -7.51 7.99
N GLU A 130 -6.42 -6.96 8.93
CA GLU A 130 -7.55 -7.62 9.60
C GLU A 130 -8.83 -7.44 8.77
N TYR A 131 -8.82 -7.92 7.52
CA TYR A 131 -9.81 -7.56 6.49
C TYR A 131 -11.25 -7.94 6.84
N LYS A 132 -11.47 -9.08 7.50
CA LYS A 132 -12.83 -9.50 7.92
C LYS A 132 -13.44 -8.54 8.94
N GLU A 133 -12.65 -8.07 9.89
CA GLU A 133 -13.07 -7.07 10.87
C GLU A 133 -13.29 -5.71 10.19
N ALA A 134 -12.42 -5.35 9.24
CA ALA A 134 -12.57 -4.13 8.45
C ALA A 134 -13.90 -4.12 7.68
N ILE A 135 -14.26 -5.21 6.98
CA ILE A 135 -15.55 -5.35 6.30
C ILE A 135 -16.70 -5.21 7.30
N SER A 136 -16.65 -5.89 8.46
CA SER A 136 -17.71 -5.80 9.45
C SER A 136 -17.94 -4.36 9.95
N PHE A 137 -16.87 -3.59 10.15
CA PHE A 137 -16.99 -2.18 10.55
C PHE A 137 -17.49 -1.29 9.41
N TYR A 138 -17.00 -1.46 8.17
CA TYR A 138 -17.55 -0.71 7.03
C TYR A 138 -19.02 -1.05 6.74
N GLU A 139 -19.45 -2.30 6.97
CA GLU A 139 -20.85 -2.68 6.81
C GLU A 139 -21.74 -2.00 7.87
N LYS A 140 -21.27 -1.86 9.10
CA LYS A 140 -21.97 -1.10 10.16
C LYS A 140 -22.05 0.40 9.84
N ASP A 141 -20.95 0.99 9.38
CA ASP A 141 -20.91 2.36 8.84
C ASP A 141 -21.95 2.52 7.72
N LEU A 142 -21.87 1.68 6.69
CA LEU A 142 -22.77 1.71 5.54
C LEU A 142 -24.26 1.53 5.94
N GLU A 143 -24.55 0.66 6.92
CA GLU A 143 -25.93 0.46 7.41
C GLU A 143 -26.49 1.74 8.04
N ILE A 144 -25.70 2.43 8.85
CA ILE A 144 -26.10 3.71 9.46
C ILE A 144 -26.26 4.78 8.38
N MET A 145 -25.27 4.90 7.48
CA MET A 145 -25.29 5.89 6.41
C MET A 145 -26.52 5.73 5.50
N LYS A 146 -26.95 4.48 5.21
CA LYS A 146 -28.19 4.21 4.47
C LYS A 146 -29.46 4.66 5.19
N LYS A 147 -29.46 4.74 6.52
CA LYS A 147 -30.62 5.20 7.33
C LYS A 147 -30.70 6.72 7.37
N ILE A 148 -29.55 7.40 7.47
CA ILE A 148 -29.49 8.85 7.67
C ILE A 148 -29.33 9.65 6.37
N MET A 149 -28.99 9.00 5.25
CA MET A 149 -28.76 9.65 3.96
C MET A 149 -29.70 9.17 2.84
N SER A 150 -29.86 9.99 1.81
CA SER A 150 -30.57 9.59 0.59
C SER A 150 -29.83 8.46 -0.15
N ALA A 151 -30.56 7.61 -0.89
CA ALA A 151 -30.01 6.42 -1.54
C ALA A 151 -28.85 6.69 -2.53
N ASN A 152 -28.77 7.90 -3.09
CA ASN A 152 -27.73 8.32 -4.02
C ASN A 152 -26.73 9.31 -3.39
N HIS A 153 -26.64 9.39 -2.06
CA HIS A 153 -25.70 10.33 -1.41
C HIS A 153 -24.25 9.99 -1.78
N PRO A 154 -23.39 10.98 -2.12
CA PRO A 154 -21.98 10.74 -2.48
C PRO A 154 -21.19 9.94 -1.44
N ASP A 155 -21.46 10.14 -0.15
CA ASP A 155 -20.77 9.40 0.92
C ASP A 155 -21.06 7.89 0.88
N LEU A 156 -22.26 7.47 0.44
CA LEU A 156 -22.55 6.05 0.19
C LEU A 156 -21.66 5.49 -0.92
N ALA A 157 -21.35 6.30 -1.94
CA ALA A 157 -20.42 5.89 -2.98
C ALA A 157 -18.99 5.70 -2.42
N ALA A 158 -18.55 6.57 -1.51
CA ALA A 158 -17.26 6.42 -0.84
C ALA A 158 -17.21 5.15 0.01
N SER A 159 -18.25 4.86 0.82
CA SER A 159 -18.34 3.63 1.61
C SER A 159 -18.30 2.37 0.72
N TYR A 160 -19.05 2.34 -0.39
CA TYR A 160 -18.98 1.22 -1.33
C TYR A 160 -17.59 1.06 -1.96
N SER A 161 -16.93 2.15 -2.36
CA SER A 161 -15.56 2.10 -2.87
C SER A 161 -14.57 1.55 -1.84
N ASN A 162 -14.71 1.93 -0.56
CA ASN A 162 -13.83 1.45 0.51
C ASN A 162 -14.02 -0.05 0.78
N ILE A 163 -15.27 -0.53 0.81
CA ILE A 163 -15.56 -1.97 0.92
C ILE A 163 -15.00 -2.74 -0.28
N GLY A 164 -15.16 -2.20 -1.50
CA GLY A 164 -14.55 -2.76 -2.71
C GLY A 164 -13.03 -2.86 -2.60
N GLY A 165 -12.39 -1.83 -2.05
CA GLY A 165 -10.97 -1.81 -1.73
C GLY A 165 -10.55 -2.94 -0.80
N VAL A 166 -11.29 -3.20 0.28
CA VAL A 166 -10.98 -4.31 1.19
C VAL A 166 -11.13 -5.67 0.51
N TYR A 167 -12.19 -5.87 -0.30
CA TYR A 167 -12.33 -7.10 -1.06
C TYR A 167 -11.21 -7.30 -2.08
N SER A 168 -10.74 -6.21 -2.69
CA SER A 168 -9.57 -6.22 -3.56
C SER A 168 -8.30 -6.63 -2.81
N ASP A 169 -8.08 -6.09 -1.60
CA ASP A 169 -6.95 -6.45 -0.73
C ASP A 169 -7.04 -7.90 -0.22
N MET A 170 -8.25 -8.49 -0.18
CA MET A 170 -8.48 -9.90 0.10
C MET A 170 -8.38 -10.81 -1.13
N GLY A 171 -8.10 -10.25 -2.31
CA GLY A 171 -8.04 -11.00 -3.56
C GLY A 171 -9.40 -11.48 -4.08
N ASP A 172 -10.51 -11.00 -3.52
CA ASP A 172 -11.86 -11.26 -4.03
C ASP A 172 -12.28 -10.17 -5.03
N TYR A 173 -11.62 -10.20 -6.19
CA TYR A 173 -11.77 -9.15 -7.19
C TYR A 173 -13.19 -9.08 -7.79
N SER A 174 -13.90 -10.20 -7.85
CA SER A 174 -15.30 -10.23 -8.28
C SER A 174 -16.22 -9.45 -7.33
N LYS A 175 -16.08 -9.63 -6.01
CA LYS A 175 -16.80 -8.80 -5.04
C LYS A 175 -16.32 -7.36 -5.05
N ALA A 176 -15.02 -7.12 -5.21
CA ALA A 176 -14.48 -5.78 -5.32
C ALA A 176 -15.16 -5.00 -6.47
N LEU A 177 -15.29 -5.63 -7.65
CA LEU A 177 -16.00 -5.06 -8.80
C LEU A 177 -17.46 -4.77 -8.49
N GLU A 178 -18.21 -5.68 -7.85
CA GLU A 178 -19.62 -5.44 -7.47
C GLU A 178 -19.77 -4.16 -6.63
N PHE A 179 -18.86 -3.94 -5.68
CA PHE A 179 -18.86 -2.75 -4.82
C PHE A 179 -18.38 -1.49 -5.55
N TYR A 180 -17.37 -1.59 -6.42
CA TYR A 180 -16.93 -0.48 -7.26
C TYR A 180 -18.03 -0.05 -8.25
N GLU A 181 -18.78 -0.99 -8.83
CA GLU A 181 -19.91 -0.70 -9.71
C GLU A 181 -21.05 0.00 -8.96
N LYS A 182 -21.38 -0.41 -7.73
CA LYS A 182 -22.35 0.31 -6.87
C LYS A 182 -21.92 1.75 -6.61
N SER A 183 -20.63 1.95 -6.28
CA SER A 183 -20.04 3.28 -6.09
C SER A 183 -20.12 4.13 -7.37
N HIS A 184 -19.73 3.53 -8.50
CA HIS A 184 -19.75 4.17 -9.81
C HIS A 184 -21.15 4.60 -10.21
N LYS A 185 -22.16 3.74 -10.03
CA LYS A 185 -23.56 4.04 -10.36
C LYS A 185 -24.11 5.25 -9.60
N ILE A 186 -23.77 5.38 -8.30
CA ILE A 186 -24.17 6.56 -7.53
C ILE A 186 -23.49 7.82 -8.10
N LYS A 187 -22.17 7.74 -8.33
CA LYS A 187 -21.38 8.85 -8.90
C LYS A 187 -21.88 9.27 -10.28
N GLU A 188 -22.27 8.33 -11.12
CA GLU A 188 -22.84 8.60 -12.45
C GLU A 188 -24.19 9.34 -12.36
N ILE A 189 -25.01 9.06 -11.35
CA ILE A 189 -26.30 9.72 -11.15
C ILE A 189 -26.12 11.16 -10.62
N VAL A 190 -25.19 11.37 -9.68
CA VAL A 190 -25.12 12.64 -8.92
C VAL A 190 -24.06 13.62 -9.40
N LEU A 191 -23.09 13.17 -10.19
CA LEU A 191 -22.00 14.01 -10.67
C LEU A 191 -22.16 14.34 -12.16
N PRO A 192 -21.67 15.52 -12.59
CA PRO A 192 -21.50 15.81 -14.01
C PRO A 192 -20.65 14.74 -14.72
N THR A 193 -20.91 14.51 -16.00
CA THR A 193 -20.23 13.50 -16.83
C THR A 193 -18.72 13.73 -16.96
N ASN A 194 -18.26 14.96 -16.74
CA ASN A 194 -16.86 15.35 -16.74
C ASN A 194 -16.28 15.52 -15.32
N HIS A 195 -16.91 14.99 -14.27
CA HIS A 195 -16.42 15.20 -12.91
C HIS A 195 -15.21 14.28 -12.57
N PRO A 196 -14.11 14.79 -11.97
CA PRO A 196 -12.95 13.97 -11.61
C PRO A 196 -13.25 12.76 -10.73
N GLU A 197 -14.18 12.87 -9.77
CA GLU A 197 -14.62 11.73 -8.95
C GLU A 197 -15.30 10.59 -9.74
N LEU A 198 -15.90 10.90 -10.90
CA LEU A 198 -16.43 9.89 -11.83
C LEU A 198 -15.26 9.20 -12.55
N ALA A 199 -14.22 9.93 -12.95
CA ALA A 199 -12.99 9.33 -13.48
C ALA A 199 -12.32 8.42 -12.45
N ALA A 200 -12.32 8.79 -11.16
CA ALA A 200 -11.78 7.96 -10.09
C ALA A 200 -12.54 6.64 -9.93
N SER A 201 -13.87 6.61 -10.09
CA SER A 201 -14.63 5.35 -10.03
C SER A 201 -14.37 4.46 -11.25
N TYR A 202 -14.20 5.02 -12.45
CA TYR A 202 -13.70 4.27 -13.61
C TYR A 202 -12.34 3.62 -13.33
N ASN A 203 -11.41 4.33 -12.68
CA ASN A 203 -10.10 3.76 -12.30
C ASN A 203 -10.24 2.56 -11.36
N ASN A 204 -11.14 2.61 -10.37
CA ASN A 204 -11.35 1.50 -9.44
C ASN A 204 -11.87 0.24 -10.15
N ILE A 205 -12.79 0.40 -11.10
CA ILE A 205 -13.29 -0.72 -11.91
C ILE A 205 -12.17 -1.25 -12.82
N GLY A 206 -11.42 -0.38 -13.47
CA GLY A 206 -10.25 -0.75 -14.27
C GLY A 206 -9.19 -1.52 -13.46
N LEU A 207 -9.00 -1.15 -12.20
CA LEU A 207 -8.12 -1.86 -11.27
C LEU A 207 -8.63 -3.27 -10.96
N GLY A 208 -9.93 -3.43 -10.71
CA GLY A 208 -10.55 -4.75 -10.52
C GLY A 208 -10.33 -5.67 -11.73
N TYR A 209 -10.59 -5.20 -12.95
CA TYR A 209 -10.33 -5.98 -14.16
C TYR A 209 -8.84 -6.27 -14.38
N ASN A 210 -7.95 -5.33 -14.03
CA ASN A 210 -6.51 -5.56 -14.11
C ASN A 210 -6.07 -6.70 -13.18
N HIS A 211 -6.62 -6.75 -11.97
CA HIS A 211 -6.36 -7.84 -11.01
C HIS A 211 -6.98 -9.18 -11.43
N MET A 212 -8.08 -9.16 -12.18
CA MET A 212 -8.67 -10.37 -12.78
C MET A 212 -7.96 -10.84 -14.05
N GLY A 213 -6.94 -10.12 -14.53
CA GLY A 213 -6.21 -10.46 -15.75
C GLY A 213 -6.96 -10.11 -17.04
N ASP A 214 -8.14 -9.47 -16.96
CA ASP A 214 -8.85 -8.94 -18.14
C ASP A 214 -8.31 -7.55 -18.48
N TYR A 215 -7.09 -7.55 -19.02
CA TYR A 215 -6.38 -6.31 -19.31
C TYR A 215 -7.04 -5.46 -20.40
N CYS A 216 -7.79 -6.08 -21.31
CA CYS A 216 -8.53 -5.35 -22.35
C CYS A 216 -9.66 -4.51 -21.73
N LYS A 217 -10.49 -5.10 -20.85
CA LYS A 217 -11.49 -4.33 -20.11
C LYS A 217 -10.86 -3.31 -19.19
N ALA A 218 -9.76 -3.66 -18.51
CA ALA A 218 -9.05 -2.71 -17.67
C ALA A 218 -8.63 -1.45 -18.45
N LEU A 219 -8.10 -1.61 -19.67
CA LEU A 219 -7.76 -0.49 -20.56
C LEU A 219 -8.97 0.36 -20.93
N GLU A 220 -10.09 -0.26 -21.30
CA GLU A 220 -11.34 0.46 -21.63
C GLU A 220 -11.75 1.42 -20.49
N PHE A 221 -11.80 0.91 -19.25
CA PHE A 221 -12.15 1.72 -18.08
C PHE A 221 -11.09 2.80 -17.78
N TYR A 222 -9.80 2.49 -17.90
CA TYR A 222 -8.74 3.49 -17.72
C TYR A 222 -8.74 4.57 -18.81
N GLU A 223 -9.07 4.24 -20.05
CA GLU A 223 -9.20 5.19 -21.15
C GLU A 223 -10.42 6.11 -20.95
N HIS A 224 -11.53 5.59 -20.45
CA HIS A 224 -12.68 6.40 -20.05
C HIS A 224 -12.33 7.38 -18.93
N SER A 225 -11.66 6.90 -17.88
CA SER A 225 -11.14 7.75 -16.80
C SER A 225 -10.21 8.84 -17.32
N HIS A 226 -9.25 8.46 -18.18
CA HIS A 226 -8.29 9.37 -18.80
C HIS A 226 -8.99 10.47 -19.61
N LYS A 227 -9.99 10.12 -20.41
CA LYS A 227 -10.77 11.07 -21.22
C LYS A 227 -11.51 12.08 -20.34
N ILE A 228 -12.10 11.65 -19.23
CA ILE A 228 -12.76 12.56 -18.29
C ILE A 228 -11.72 13.51 -17.67
N PHE A 229 -10.59 13.00 -17.19
CA PHE A 229 -9.54 13.86 -16.63
C PHE A 229 -9.01 14.87 -17.65
N GLN A 230 -8.82 14.48 -18.90
CA GLN A 230 -8.40 15.41 -19.97
C GLN A 230 -9.42 16.53 -20.24
N GLN A 231 -10.71 16.26 -20.06
CA GLN A 231 -11.78 17.24 -20.25
C GLN A 231 -11.98 18.13 -19.03
N ALA A 232 -11.78 17.58 -17.84
CA ALA A 232 -12.10 18.21 -16.57
C ALA A 232 -10.96 19.05 -15.98
N LEU A 233 -9.72 18.69 -16.32
CA LEU A 233 -8.52 19.18 -15.65
C LEU A 233 -7.54 19.77 -16.68
N PRO A 234 -6.68 20.71 -16.28
CA PRO A 234 -5.58 21.16 -17.12
C PRO A 234 -4.72 19.98 -17.61
N LEU A 235 -4.16 20.07 -18.82
CA LEU A 235 -3.36 19.00 -19.41
C LEU A 235 -2.19 18.55 -18.51
N ASN A 236 -1.66 19.48 -17.73
CA ASN A 236 -0.56 19.24 -16.81
C ASN A 236 -1.01 18.75 -15.41
N HIS A 237 -2.29 18.43 -15.21
CA HIS A 237 -2.80 18.01 -13.91
C HIS A 237 -2.25 16.63 -13.49
N PRO A 238 -1.92 16.42 -12.19
CA PRO A 238 -1.35 15.16 -11.70
C PRO A 238 -2.21 13.93 -11.99
N ASP A 239 -3.53 14.06 -11.94
CA ASP A 239 -4.46 12.95 -12.23
C ASP A 239 -4.39 12.48 -13.69
N VAL A 240 -4.11 13.38 -14.63
CA VAL A 240 -3.86 13.02 -16.04
C VAL A 240 -2.59 12.17 -16.12
N ALA A 241 -1.53 12.51 -15.38
CA ALA A 241 -0.34 11.66 -15.31
C ALA A 241 -0.60 10.30 -14.64
N THR A 242 -1.40 10.27 -13.57
CA THR A 242 -1.80 9.02 -12.89
C THR A 242 -2.54 8.08 -13.82
N SER A 243 -3.48 8.59 -14.62
CA SER A 243 -4.20 7.77 -15.61
C SER A 243 -3.27 7.16 -16.67
N TYR A 244 -2.27 7.91 -17.17
CA TYR A 244 -1.25 7.36 -18.05
C TYR A 244 -0.39 6.28 -17.38
N ASN A 245 -0.05 6.43 -16.10
CA ASN A 245 0.66 5.38 -15.37
C ASN A 245 -0.20 4.10 -15.22
N ASN A 246 -1.51 4.21 -14.99
CA ASN A 246 -2.43 3.06 -14.92
C ASN A 246 -2.53 2.32 -16.27
N ILE A 247 -2.63 3.08 -17.37
CA ILE A 247 -2.58 2.53 -18.74
C ILE A 247 -1.22 1.85 -18.99
N GLY A 248 -0.12 2.49 -18.60
CA GLY A 248 1.23 1.95 -18.74
C GLY A 248 1.44 0.65 -17.97
N ARG A 249 0.98 0.59 -16.70
CA ARG A 249 0.94 -0.62 -15.89
C ARG A 249 0.16 -1.74 -16.58
N THR A 250 -0.98 -1.42 -17.19
CA THR A 250 -1.84 -2.42 -17.84
C THR A 250 -1.17 -2.99 -19.09
N TYR A 251 -0.61 -2.15 -19.95
CA TYR A 251 0.19 -2.61 -21.09
C TYR A 251 1.41 -3.42 -20.66
N HIS A 252 2.07 -3.06 -19.55
CA HIS A 252 3.16 -3.86 -18.99
C HIS A 252 2.68 -5.27 -18.61
N ASN A 253 1.52 -5.39 -17.95
CA ASN A 253 0.96 -6.69 -17.56
C ASN A 253 0.53 -7.53 -18.78
N MET A 254 0.11 -6.89 -19.88
CA MET A 254 -0.13 -7.56 -21.17
C MET A 254 1.15 -8.00 -21.89
N GLY A 255 2.33 -7.61 -21.42
CA GLY A 255 3.60 -7.82 -22.13
C GLY A 255 3.85 -6.86 -23.29
N ASN A 256 3.00 -5.85 -23.50
CA ASN A 256 3.20 -4.80 -24.49
C ASN A 256 4.08 -3.67 -23.93
N TYR A 257 5.37 -3.97 -23.76
CA TYR A 257 6.32 -3.05 -23.13
C TYR A 257 6.55 -1.76 -23.92
N THR A 258 6.35 -1.77 -25.24
CA THR A 258 6.46 -0.56 -26.09
C THR A 258 5.33 0.42 -25.81
N ALA A 259 4.08 -0.06 -25.74
CA ALA A 259 2.94 0.78 -25.39
C ALA A 259 3.03 1.25 -23.92
N ALA A 260 3.46 0.35 -23.03
CA ALA A 260 3.72 0.69 -21.63
C ALA A 260 4.72 1.85 -21.50
N LEU A 261 5.85 1.77 -22.22
CA LEU A 261 6.89 2.79 -22.21
C LEU A 261 6.35 4.15 -22.70
N LYS A 262 5.57 4.17 -23.77
CA LYS A 262 4.95 5.40 -24.29
C LYS A 262 4.02 6.04 -23.26
N ALA A 263 3.18 5.25 -22.60
CA ALA A 263 2.25 5.77 -21.60
C ALA A 263 3.00 6.40 -20.40
N VAL A 264 4.01 5.73 -19.84
CA VAL A 264 4.79 6.28 -18.72
C VAL A 264 5.65 7.48 -19.14
N GLN A 265 6.06 7.59 -20.42
CA GLN A 265 6.70 8.78 -20.97
C GLN A 265 5.77 10.00 -20.98
N TYR A 266 4.49 9.82 -21.36
CA TYR A 266 3.51 10.90 -21.26
C TYR A 266 3.25 11.32 -19.82
N ALA A 267 3.14 10.36 -18.89
CA ALA A 267 3.02 10.67 -17.47
C ALA A 267 4.21 11.50 -16.96
N LEU A 268 5.44 11.09 -17.30
CA LEU A 268 6.66 11.82 -16.93
C LEU A 268 6.69 13.23 -17.52
N TYR A 269 6.33 13.38 -18.80
CA TYR A 269 6.28 14.68 -19.47
C TYR A 269 5.34 15.65 -18.75
N ILE A 270 4.14 15.17 -18.37
CA ILE A 270 3.18 15.98 -17.61
C ILE A 270 3.76 16.39 -16.26
N GLN A 271 4.32 15.43 -15.51
CA GLN A 271 4.88 15.71 -14.19
C GLN A 271 6.03 16.73 -14.27
N GLN A 272 6.89 16.66 -15.30
CA GLN A 272 7.98 17.61 -15.54
C GLN A 272 7.49 19.04 -15.82
N LYS A 273 6.26 19.21 -16.32
CA LYS A 273 5.66 20.52 -16.56
C LYS A 273 4.99 21.12 -15.33
N THR A 274 4.75 20.31 -14.30
CA THR A 274 3.93 20.69 -13.14
C THR A 274 4.73 20.76 -11.85
N PHE A 275 5.76 19.92 -11.74
CA PHE A 275 6.49 19.73 -10.50
C PHE A 275 7.98 19.94 -10.70
N GLN A 276 8.64 20.41 -9.64
CA GLN A 276 10.10 20.43 -9.53
C GLN A 276 10.66 19.01 -9.48
N GLU A 277 11.86 18.79 -10.01
CA GLU A 277 12.46 17.46 -10.26
C GLU A 277 12.52 16.53 -9.03
N ASP A 278 12.57 17.09 -7.82
CA ASP A 278 12.63 16.32 -6.57
C ASP A 278 11.26 15.88 -6.01
N ASN A 279 10.17 16.12 -6.73
CA ASN A 279 8.83 15.79 -6.24
C ASN A 279 8.56 14.27 -6.22
N ALA A 280 8.03 13.74 -5.10
CA ALA A 280 7.75 12.31 -4.97
C ALA A 280 6.70 11.74 -5.96
N VAL A 281 6.06 12.55 -6.83
CA VAL A 281 5.22 12.03 -7.92
C VAL A 281 6.07 11.29 -8.96
N PHE A 282 7.33 11.70 -9.13
CA PHE A 282 8.24 11.09 -10.11
C PHE A 282 8.67 9.67 -9.69
N ALA A 283 8.72 9.37 -8.39
CA ALA A 283 9.14 8.07 -7.87
C ALA A 283 8.29 6.92 -8.41
N PHE A 284 6.97 7.09 -8.45
CA PHE A 284 6.06 6.07 -9.01
C PHE A 284 6.30 5.86 -10.51
N THR A 285 6.43 6.95 -11.28
CA THR A 285 6.66 6.86 -12.73
C THR A 285 8.03 6.28 -13.06
N TYR A 286 9.09 6.64 -12.32
CA TYR A 286 10.41 6.04 -12.46
C TYR A 286 10.44 4.56 -12.08
N THR A 287 9.67 4.14 -11.08
CA THR A 287 9.49 2.72 -10.76
C THR A 287 8.94 1.95 -11.95
N TRP A 288 7.96 2.50 -12.68
CA TRP A 288 7.43 1.86 -13.88
C TRP A 288 8.41 1.85 -15.04
N PHE A 289 9.18 2.93 -15.27
CA PHE A 289 10.28 2.88 -16.23
C PHE A 289 11.27 1.76 -15.90
N GLY A 290 11.68 1.64 -14.64
CA GLY A 290 12.58 0.59 -14.18
C GLY A 290 12.02 -0.81 -14.46
N ARG A 291 10.76 -1.05 -14.12
CA ARG A 291 10.07 -2.34 -14.36
C ARG A 291 9.95 -2.66 -15.86
N ILE A 292 9.57 -1.69 -16.68
CA ILE A 292 9.45 -1.85 -18.13
C ILE A 292 10.82 -2.15 -18.76
N TYR A 293 11.86 -1.38 -18.43
CA TYR A 293 13.21 -1.63 -18.95
C TYR A 293 13.79 -2.96 -18.47
N CYS A 294 13.47 -3.38 -17.25
CA CYS A 294 13.82 -4.70 -16.74
C CYS A 294 13.23 -5.82 -17.61
N ARG A 295 11.95 -5.71 -18.01
CA ARG A 295 11.32 -6.67 -18.94
C ARG A 295 11.87 -6.61 -20.36
N LEU A 296 12.29 -5.43 -20.81
CA LEU A 296 13.02 -5.24 -22.08
C LEU A 296 14.48 -5.73 -22.02
N LYS A 297 14.92 -6.31 -20.90
CA LYS A 297 16.31 -6.75 -20.65
C LYS A 297 17.35 -5.63 -20.75
N ASN A 298 16.92 -4.37 -20.65
CA ASN A 298 17.80 -3.22 -20.58
C ASN A 298 18.06 -2.90 -19.10
N TYR A 299 18.87 -3.75 -18.45
CA TYR A 299 19.08 -3.69 -17.01
C TYR A 299 19.82 -2.43 -16.54
N SER A 300 20.70 -1.85 -17.38
CA SER A 300 21.36 -0.58 -17.04
C SER A 300 20.35 0.55 -16.90
N ARG A 301 19.49 0.77 -17.91
CA ARG A 301 18.42 1.77 -17.79
C ARG A 301 17.47 1.45 -16.66
N ALA A 302 17.16 0.18 -16.42
CA ALA A 302 16.30 -0.21 -15.31
C ALA A 302 16.87 0.27 -13.97
N LEU A 303 18.17 0.04 -13.73
CA LEU A 303 18.87 0.51 -12.53
C LEU A 303 18.92 2.04 -12.48
N ASP A 304 19.21 2.74 -13.58
CA ASP A 304 19.24 4.21 -13.62
C ASP A 304 17.91 4.81 -13.12
N TYR A 305 16.77 4.25 -13.55
CA TYR A 305 15.46 4.72 -13.11
C TYR A 305 15.13 4.33 -11.67
N PHE A 306 15.53 3.15 -11.21
CA PHE A 306 15.39 2.80 -9.80
C PHE A 306 16.27 3.67 -8.90
N GLU A 307 17.47 4.06 -9.35
CA GLU A 307 18.34 5.00 -8.63
C GLU A 307 17.72 6.40 -8.55
N LYS A 308 17.11 6.89 -9.63
CA LYS A 308 16.33 8.14 -9.60
C LYS A 308 15.15 8.07 -8.62
N CYS A 309 14.40 6.97 -8.65
CA CYS A 309 13.33 6.73 -7.68
C CYS A 309 13.86 6.74 -6.24
N PHE A 310 14.95 6.01 -5.99
CA PHE A 310 15.59 5.92 -4.69
C PHE A 310 16.10 7.28 -4.20
N ALA A 311 16.67 8.11 -5.08
CA ALA A 311 17.16 9.43 -4.72
C ALA A 311 16.02 10.36 -4.26
N ILE A 312 14.87 10.31 -4.96
CA ILE A 312 13.67 11.06 -4.57
C ILE A 312 13.11 10.54 -3.26
N ASP A 313 12.89 9.23 -3.15
CA ASP A 313 12.37 8.62 -1.92
C ASP A 313 13.27 8.90 -0.72
N ARG A 314 14.60 8.89 -0.86
CA ARG A 314 15.53 9.17 0.24
C ARG A 314 15.48 10.64 0.68
N LYS A 315 15.28 11.58 -0.25
CA LYS A 315 15.11 13.01 0.09
C LYS A 315 13.75 13.26 0.73
N THR A 316 12.72 12.59 0.22
CA THR A 316 11.32 12.88 0.53
C THR A 316 10.71 11.94 1.53
N LEU A 317 11.37 10.91 2.04
CA LEU A 317 10.83 9.95 3.00
C LEU A 317 11.80 9.73 4.17
N HIS A 318 11.33 9.15 5.26
CA HIS A 318 12.21 8.76 6.36
C HIS A 318 13.05 7.55 5.94
N GLU A 319 14.26 7.36 6.48
CA GLU A 319 15.18 6.30 6.05
C GLU A 319 14.60 4.88 6.18
N ARG A 320 13.59 4.72 7.03
CA ARG A 320 12.89 3.45 7.26
C ARG A 320 11.54 3.36 6.54
N HIS A 321 11.26 4.24 5.58
CA HIS A 321 9.99 4.24 4.88
C HIS A 321 9.86 3.01 3.95
N PRO A 322 8.75 2.24 3.97
CA PRO A 322 8.60 1.00 3.19
C PRO A 322 8.67 1.14 1.66
N LYS A 323 8.34 2.31 1.11
CA LYS A 323 8.65 2.62 -0.31
C LYS A 323 10.15 2.45 -0.66
N LEU A 324 11.07 2.76 0.27
CA LEU A 324 12.50 2.49 0.06
C LEU A 324 12.77 0.99 -0.04
N ALA A 325 12.06 0.16 0.74
CA ALA A 325 12.16 -1.29 0.64
C ALA A 325 11.65 -1.82 -0.71
N ILE A 326 10.57 -1.24 -1.25
CA ILE A 326 10.08 -1.58 -2.60
C ILE A 326 11.16 -1.27 -3.65
N THR A 327 11.79 -0.10 -3.57
CA THR A 327 12.85 0.30 -4.51
C THR A 327 14.08 -0.60 -4.39
N TYR A 328 14.51 -0.94 -3.17
CA TYR A 328 15.57 -1.94 -2.96
C TYR A 328 15.19 -3.32 -3.50
N SER A 329 13.96 -3.79 -3.29
CA SER A 329 13.52 -5.07 -3.83
C SER A 329 13.55 -5.09 -5.35
N ASN A 330 13.10 -4.02 -6.00
CA ASN A 330 13.15 -3.89 -7.46
C ASN A 330 14.61 -3.90 -7.98
N MET A 331 15.54 -3.20 -7.32
CA MET A 331 16.97 -3.25 -7.66
C MET A 331 17.55 -4.66 -7.48
N GLY A 332 17.17 -5.35 -6.40
CA GLY A 332 17.54 -6.75 -6.16
C GLY A 332 17.08 -7.67 -7.28
N ASP A 333 15.84 -7.52 -7.73
CA ASP A 333 15.29 -8.30 -8.85
C ASP A 333 16.04 -8.05 -10.16
N VAL A 334 16.42 -6.80 -10.46
CA VAL A 334 17.25 -6.51 -11.65
C VAL A 334 18.61 -7.21 -11.55
N HIS A 335 19.29 -7.10 -10.40
CA HIS A 335 20.57 -7.75 -10.20
C HIS A 335 20.49 -9.28 -10.28
N ARG A 336 19.39 -9.88 -9.78
CA ARG A 336 19.12 -11.30 -9.91
C ARG A 336 19.00 -11.70 -11.38
N LEU A 337 18.23 -10.96 -12.17
CA LEU A 337 18.07 -11.20 -13.61
C LEU A 337 19.35 -10.99 -14.42
N MET A 338 20.29 -10.18 -13.91
CA MET A 338 21.65 -10.04 -14.47
C MET A 338 22.59 -11.21 -14.08
N GLY A 339 22.19 -12.10 -13.17
CA GLY A 339 23.05 -13.12 -12.57
C GLY A 339 23.99 -12.61 -11.47
N ASN A 340 23.84 -11.34 -11.07
CA ASN A 340 24.62 -10.71 -10.00
C ASN A 340 24.01 -11.04 -8.62
N TYR A 341 23.98 -12.34 -8.27
CA TYR A 341 23.23 -12.83 -7.13
C TYR A 341 23.67 -12.24 -5.78
N GLU A 342 24.95 -11.98 -5.57
CA GLU A 342 25.43 -11.35 -4.34
C GLU A 342 24.86 -9.94 -4.13
N LYS A 343 24.81 -9.14 -5.20
CA LYS A 343 24.16 -7.82 -5.18
C LYS A 343 22.65 -7.94 -5.00
N ALA A 344 22.02 -8.93 -5.63
CA ALA A 344 20.61 -9.19 -5.45
C ALA A 344 20.26 -9.48 -3.98
N LEU A 345 21.01 -10.38 -3.35
CA LEU A 345 20.85 -10.71 -1.93
C LEU A 345 21.08 -9.49 -1.03
N PHE A 346 22.09 -8.68 -1.33
CA PHE A 346 22.37 -7.43 -0.59
C PHE A 346 21.16 -6.48 -0.61
N PHE A 347 20.59 -6.23 -1.79
CA PHE A 347 19.45 -5.34 -1.92
C PHE A 347 18.17 -5.90 -1.31
N HIS A 348 17.87 -7.18 -1.52
CA HIS A 348 16.73 -7.82 -0.88
C HIS A 348 16.87 -7.84 0.66
N GLN A 349 18.07 -8.02 1.20
CA GLN A 349 18.30 -7.97 2.64
C GLN A 349 18.12 -6.55 3.21
N LYS A 350 18.49 -5.51 2.46
CA LYS A 350 18.17 -4.12 2.83
C LYS A 350 16.68 -3.85 2.85
N ALA A 351 15.95 -4.33 1.84
CA ALA A 351 14.49 -4.23 1.80
C ALA A 351 13.86 -4.91 3.03
N LEU A 352 14.28 -6.14 3.33
CA LEU A 352 13.78 -6.90 4.46
C LEU A 352 14.07 -6.23 5.81
N ASN A 353 15.26 -5.66 5.98
CA ASN A 353 15.62 -4.94 7.22
C ASN A 353 14.67 -3.76 7.49
N ILE A 354 14.33 -2.99 6.46
CA ILE A 354 13.36 -1.89 6.60
C ILE A 354 11.98 -2.44 6.98
N GLN A 355 11.54 -3.52 6.32
CA GLN A 355 10.21 -4.09 6.50
C GLN A 355 10.04 -4.76 7.88
N GLU A 356 11.08 -5.39 8.43
CA GLU A 356 11.04 -6.05 9.75
C GLU A 356 11.15 -5.07 10.93
N ASN A 357 11.78 -3.90 10.74
CA ASN A 357 12.04 -2.93 11.80
C ASN A 357 11.02 -1.78 11.88
N VAL A 358 9.99 -1.81 11.04
CA VAL A 358 8.87 -0.87 11.04
C VAL A 358 7.59 -1.68 11.07
N GLU A 359 6.53 -1.18 11.72
CA GLU A 359 5.18 -1.76 11.62
C GLU A 359 4.66 -1.62 10.17
N CYS A 360 5.24 -2.39 9.26
CA CYS A 360 4.88 -2.46 7.85
C CYS A 360 3.80 -3.51 7.62
N ASN A 361 3.16 -3.44 6.45
CA ASN A 361 2.37 -4.54 5.95
C ASN A 361 3.26 -5.81 5.87
N PRO A 362 2.96 -6.88 6.62
CA PRO A 362 3.76 -8.10 6.60
C PRO A 362 3.85 -8.76 5.22
N LEU A 363 2.89 -8.49 4.32
CA LEU A 363 2.87 -9.04 2.97
C LEU A 363 4.04 -8.54 2.10
N ASP A 364 4.56 -7.35 2.37
CA ASP A 364 5.77 -6.85 1.71
C ASP A 364 7.00 -7.69 2.09
N CYS A 365 7.07 -8.16 3.35
CA CYS A 365 8.09 -9.10 3.80
C CYS A 365 7.96 -10.43 3.05
N ALA A 366 6.74 -10.93 2.89
CA ALA A 366 6.50 -12.20 2.18
C ALA A 366 6.99 -12.15 0.73
N THR A 367 6.74 -11.03 0.03
CA THR A 367 7.24 -10.80 -1.33
C THR A 367 8.78 -10.78 -1.37
N THR A 368 9.42 -10.09 -0.42
CA THR A 368 10.89 -10.02 -0.33
C THR A 368 11.50 -11.39 0.00
N TYR A 369 10.85 -12.16 0.87
CA TYR A 369 11.24 -13.54 1.17
C TYR A 369 11.11 -14.46 -0.04
N LYS A 370 10.04 -14.33 -0.83
CA LYS A 370 9.92 -15.02 -2.11
C LYS A 370 11.07 -14.66 -3.06
N ASN A 371 11.41 -13.39 -3.19
CA ASN A 371 12.51 -12.92 -4.05
C ASN A 371 13.89 -13.45 -3.58
N LEU A 372 14.14 -13.50 -2.27
CA LEU A 372 15.33 -14.16 -1.70
C LEU A 372 15.33 -15.66 -2.02
N GLY A 373 14.19 -16.33 -1.88
CA GLY A 373 14.00 -17.73 -2.24
C GLY A 373 14.31 -17.99 -3.73
N GLU A 374 13.81 -17.14 -4.61
CA GLU A 374 14.10 -17.19 -6.06
C GLU A 374 15.59 -17.01 -6.34
N THR A 375 16.24 -16.05 -5.69
CA THR A 375 17.68 -15.79 -5.83
C THR A 375 18.50 -17.02 -5.43
N TYR A 376 18.24 -17.59 -4.25
CA TYR A 376 18.96 -18.78 -3.79
C TYR A 376 18.68 -20.01 -4.64
N ARG A 377 17.46 -20.16 -5.17
CA ARG A 377 17.10 -21.23 -6.11
C ARG A 377 17.92 -21.12 -7.40
N GLU A 378 18.08 -19.92 -7.95
CA GLU A 378 18.89 -19.67 -9.16
C GLU A 378 20.39 -19.88 -8.91
N MET A 379 20.87 -19.59 -7.70
CA MET A 379 22.22 -19.95 -7.23
C MET A 379 22.40 -21.44 -6.96
N LYS A 380 21.34 -22.27 -7.06
CA LYS A 380 21.31 -23.70 -6.69
C LYS A 380 21.55 -23.98 -5.20
N HIS A 381 21.38 -22.97 -4.35
CA HIS A 381 21.37 -23.11 -2.89
C HIS A 381 19.96 -23.43 -2.39
N TYR A 382 19.42 -24.58 -2.81
CA TYR A 382 18.01 -24.93 -2.64
C TYR A 382 17.55 -25.00 -1.18
N SER A 383 18.40 -25.45 -0.26
CA SER A 383 18.08 -25.51 1.17
C SER A 383 17.83 -24.12 1.76
N LYS A 384 18.66 -23.13 1.41
CA LYS A 384 18.46 -21.73 1.79
C LYS A 384 17.21 -21.16 1.11
N GLY A 385 17.01 -21.46 -0.17
CA GLY A 385 15.82 -21.03 -0.92
C GLY A 385 14.52 -21.50 -0.28
N LEU A 386 14.46 -22.77 0.14
CA LEU A 386 13.31 -23.36 0.82
C LEU A 386 12.96 -22.61 2.11
N ILE A 387 13.95 -22.33 2.97
CA ILE A 387 13.74 -21.58 4.22
C ILE A 387 13.07 -20.23 3.97
N TYR A 388 13.50 -19.51 2.93
CA TYR A 388 12.92 -18.20 2.61
C TYR A 388 11.51 -18.32 2.02
N TYR A 389 11.25 -19.30 1.15
CA TYR A 389 9.89 -19.55 0.67
C TYR A 389 8.94 -19.91 1.82
N GLU A 390 9.36 -20.76 2.77
CA GLU A 390 8.56 -21.14 3.94
C GLU A 390 8.28 -19.96 4.85
N LYS A 391 9.26 -19.08 5.08
CA LYS A 391 9.05 -17.83 5.83
C LYS A 391 8.00 -16.95 5.18
N GLY A 392 8.10 -16.73 3.86
CA GLY A 392 7.12 -15.94 3.11
C GLY A 392 5.72 -16.57 3.14
N LEU A 393 5.65 -17.89 2.93
CA LEU A 393 4.38 -18.63 2.93
C LEU A 393 3.70 -18.53 4.29
N LYS A 394 4.44 -18.73 5.38
CA LYS A 394 3.92 -18.63 6.75
C LYS A 394 3.33 -17.24 7.04
N ILE A 395 3.94 -16.17 6.52
CA ILE A 395 3.38 -14.82 6.66
C ILE A 395 2.07 -14.71 5.91
N CYS A 396 2.02 -15.16 4.66
CA CYS A 396 0.80 -15.17 3.86
C CYS A 396 -0.31 -16.00 4.53
N GLU A 397 -0.02 -17.21 5.01
CA GLU A 397 -1.00 -18.09 5.67
C GLU A 397 -1.58 -17.48 6.96
N ASN A 398 -0.79 -16.68 7.68
CA ASN A 398 -1.23 -16.02 8.91
C ASN A 398 -2.06 -14.75 8.66
N ARG A 399 -1.90 -14.10 7.50
CA ARG A 399 -2.48 -12.76 7.23
C ARG A 399 -3.55 -12.76 6.17
N LEU A 400 -3.51 -13.71 5.24
CA LEU A 400 -4.42 -13.77 4.12
C LEU A 400 -5.50 -14.83 4.31
N PRO A 401 -6.68 -14.64 3.70
CA PRO A 401 -7.62 -15.73 3.49
C PRO A 401 -6.94 -16.93 2.81
N LYS A 402 -7.33 -18.15 3.16
CA LYS A 402 -6.72 -19.39 2.61
C LYS A 402 -6.79 -19.50 1.08
N ASN A 403 -7.74 -18.79 0.47
CA ASN A 403 -7.99 -18.74 -0.96
C ASN A 403 -7.42 -17.47 -1.63
N HIS A 404 -6.57 -16.70 -0.94
CA HIS A 404 -6.01 -15.49 -1.51
C HIS A 404 -5.04 -15.81 -2.67
N PRO A 405 -5.12 -15.10 -3.82
CA PRO A 405 -4.23 -15.32 -4.97
C PRO A 405 -2.74 -15.30 -4.63
N ASP A 406 -2.26 -14.43 -3.74
CA ASP A 406 -0.85 -14.41 -3.32
C ASP A 406 -0.36 -15.73 -2.68
N LEU A 407 -1.23 -16.51 -2.03
CA LEU A 407 -0.85 -17.85 -1.56
C LEU A 407 -0.53 -18.78 -2.74
N SER A 408 -1.29 -18.68 -3.83
CA SER A 408 -1.01 -19.45 -5.05
C SER A 408 0.37 -19.15 -5.63
N VAL A 409 0.79 -17.87 -5.58
CA VAL A 409 2.12 -17.44 -6.04
C VAL A 409 3.22 -18.06 -5.19
N MET A 410 3.02 -18.15 -3.88
CA MET A 410 3.97 -18.78 -2.96
C MET A 410 4.09 -20.29 -3.19
N TYR A 411 2.95 -21.00 -3.32
CA TYR A 411 2.96 -22.43 -3.64
C TYR A 411 3.57 -22.70 -5.01
N HIS A 412 3.31 -21.87 -6.03
CA HIS A 412 3.96 -22.00 -7.34
C HIS A 412 5.48 -21.80 -7.25
N SER A 413 5.93 -20.87 -6.43
CA SER A 413 7.36 -20.63 -6.21
C SER A 413 8.04 -21.83 -5.53
N LEU A 414 7.37 -22.45 -4.55
CA LEU A 414 7.82 -23.72 -3.96
C LEU A 414 7.82 -24.86 -4.99
N ALA A 415 6.79 -24.96 -5.82
CA ALA A 415 6.73 -25.97 -6.89
C ALA A 415 7.94 -25.84 -7.85
N LYS A 416 8.30 -24.61 -8.23
CA LYS A 416 9.49 -24.32 -9.05
C LYS A 416 10.80 -24.71 -8.34
N LEU A 417 10.88 -24.59 -7.02
CA LEU A 417 12.04 -25.05 -6.24
C LEU A 417 12.12 -26.58 -6.21
N TYR A 418 11.04 -27.26 -5.86
CA TYR A 418 11.01 -28.72 -5.83
C TYR A 418 11.30 -29.34 -7.20
N LEU A 419 10.77 -28.74 -8.27
CA LEU A 419 11.06 -29.12 -9.64
C LEU A 419 12.57 -28.98 -9.95
N ALA A 420 13.23 -27.91 -9.50
CA ALA A 420 14.67 -27.74 -9.67
C ALA A 420 15.51 -28.80 -8.92
N THR A 421 14.98 -29.32 -7.80
CA THR A 421 15.58 -30.42 -7.02
C THR A 421 15.15 -31.83 -7.46
N ARG A 422 14.37 -31.96 -8.55
CA ARG A 422 13.78 -33.24 -9.04
C ARG A 422 12.89 -33.96 -8.01
N GLN A 423 12.32 -33.24 -7.06
CA GLN A 423 11.32 -33.77 -6.13
C GLN A 423 9.92 -33.65 -6.74
N TYR A 424 9.64 -34.47 -7.76
CA TYR A 424 8.44 -34.31 -8.60
C TYR A 424 7.12 -34.41 -7.82
N ASN A 425 7.01 -35.35 -6.87
CA ASN A 425 5.82 -35.47 -6.00
C ASN A 425 5.54 -34.18 -5.20
N MET A 426 6.59 -33.57 -4.64
CA MET A 426 6.45 -32.32 -3.90
C MET A 426 6.14 -31.14 -4.82
N ALA A 427 6.76 -31.11 -6.01
CA ALA A 427 6.47 -30.10 -7.03
C ALA A 427 5.00 -30.19 -7.49
N MET A 428 4.52 -31.41 -7.74
CA MET A 428 3.15 -31.73 -8.14
C MET A 428 2.15 -31.25 -7.08
N LYS A 429 2.37 -31.62 -5.81
CA LYS A 429 1.51 -31.20 -4.70
C LYS A 429 1.38 -29.67 -4.63
N ASN A 430 2.51 -28.96 -4.73
CA ASN A 430 2.52 -27.50 -4.61
C ASN A 430 1.89 -26.80 -5.82
N VAL A 431 2.11 -27.29 -7.05
CA VAL A 431 1.48 -26.67 -8.24
C VAL A 431 -0.03 -26.90 -8.26
N LEU A 432 -0.50 -28.08 -7.82
CA LEU A 432 -1.94 -28.36 -7.70
C LEU A 432 -2.59 -27.46 -6.66
N GLN A 433 -1.96 -27.26 -5.49
CA GLN A 433 -2.43 -26.32 -4.48
C GLN A 433 -2.51 -24.88 -5.02
N ALA A 434 -1.50 -24.45 -5.80
CA ALA A 434 -1.51 -23.14 -6.44
C ALA A 434 -2.67 -22.99 -7.43
N ILE A 435 -2.92 -24.02 -8.25
CA ILE A 435 -4.03 -24.06 -9.21
C ILE A 435 -5.38 -23.99 -8.48
N GLU A 436 -5.57 -24.80 -7.43
CA GLU A 436 -6.81 -24.83 -6.64
C GLU A 436 -7.17 -23.45 -6.08
N ILE A 437 -6.21 -22.81 -5.41
CA ILE A 437 -6.39 -21.47 -4.83
C ILE A 437 -6.67 -20.43 -5.93
N ALA A 438 -5.89 -20.44 -7.02
CA ALA A 438 -6.06 -19.49 -8.10
C ALA A 438 -7.41 -19.64 -8.82
N GLN A 439 -7.88 -20.87 -9.04
CA GLN A 439 -9.16 -21.13 -9.71
C GLN A 439 -10.38 -20.68 -8.90
N GLU A 440 -10.26 -20.57 -7.57
CA GLU A 440 -11.35 -20.09 -6.73
C GLU A 440 -11.60 -18.59 -6.89
N LYS A 441 -10.54 -17.79 -7.11
CA LYS A 441 -10.61 -16.32 -7.12
C LYS A 441 -10.34 -15.67 -8.48
N LEU A 442 -9.65 -16.37 -9.37
CA LEU A 442 -9.21 -15.83 -10.66
C LEU A 442 -9.96 -16.50 -11.81
N PRO A 443 -10.24 -15.77 -12.90
CA PRO A 443 -10.76 -16.36 -14.13
C PRO A 443 -9.84 -17.45 -14.68
N SER A 444 -10.42 -18.40 -15.42
CA SER A 444 -9.68 -19.49 -16.08
C SER A 444 -8.61 -19.00 -17.08
N THR A 445 -8.77 -17.78 -17.58
CA THR A 445 -7.89 -17.07 -18.52
C THR A 445 -6.81 -16.23 -17.81
N HIS A 446 -6.78 -16.17 -16.48
CA HIS A 446 -5.82 -15.36 -15.75
C HIS A 446 -4.38 -15.84 -16.04
N PRO A 447 -3.42 -14.93 -16.35
CA PRO A 447 -2.05 -15.30 -16.72
C PRO A 447 -1.34 -16.22 -15.72
N ASP A 448 -1.47 -15.95 -14.42
CA ASP A 448 -0.88 -16.81 -13.38
C ASP A 448 -1.40 -18.24 -13.45
N LEU A 449 -2.71 -18.42 -13.62
CA LEU A 449 -3.31 -19.74 -13.69
C LEU A 449 -2.85 -20.52 -14.95
N LEU A 450 -2.68 -19.82 -16.07
CA LEU A 450 -2.09 -20.40 -17.28
C LEU A 450 -0.65 -20.86 -17.01
N GLN A 451 0.15 -20.02 -16.35
CA GLN A 451 1.53 -20.36 -16.00
C GLN A 451 1.62 -21.56 -15.03
N TYR A 452 0.67 -21.68 -14.09
CA TYR A 452 0.63 -22.82 -13.17
C TYR A 452 0.31 -24.11 -13.92
N LYS A 453 -0.65 -24.08 -14.86
CA LYS A 453 -0.98 -25.23 -15.72
C LYS A 453 0.20 -25.66 -16.59
N GLU A 454 0.93 -24.71 -17.19
CA GLU A 454 2.17 -25.01 -17.93
C GLU A 454 3.22 -25.69 -17.04
N THR A 455 3.32 -25.26 -15.78
CA THR A 455 4.25 -25.86 -14.81
C THR A 455 3.83 -27.28 -14.46
N LEU A 456 2.53 -27.53 -14.29
CA LEU A 456 1.97 -28.86 -14.08
C LEU A 456 2.25 -29.79 -15.26
N GLU A 457 2.00 -29.34 -16.49
CA GLU A 457 2.31 -30.12 -17.71
C GLU A 457 3.80 -30.49 -17.80
N LYS A 458 4.68 -29.55 -17.41
CA LYS A 458 6.12 -29.81 -17.37
C LYS A 458 6.49 -30.88 -16.34
N ILE A 459 5.85 -30.87 -15.16
CA ILE A 459 6.08 -31.88 -14.12
C ILE A 459 5.62 -33.26 -14.62
N LEU A 460 4.40 -33.35 -15.16
CA LEU A 460 3.84 -34.61 -15.70
C LEU A 460 4.72 -35.21 -16.78
N LYS A 461 5.25 -34.38 -17.70
CA LYS A 461 6.19 -34.85 -18.73
C LYS A 461 7.46 -35.43 -18.13
N LEU A 462 8.01 -34.82 -17.08
CA LEU A 462 9.27 -35.25 -16.45
C LEU A 462 9.10 -36.49 -15.56
N GLU A 463 7.93 -36.66 -14.96
CA GLU A 463 7.58 -37.83 -14.13
C GLU A 463 7.48 -39.10 -14.98
N ILE A 464 6.97 -39.03 -16.22
CA ILE A 464 6.87 -40.19 -17.13
C ILE A 464 8.26 -40.77 -17.49
N PHE A 465 9.33 -39.99 -17.37
CA PHE A 465 10.71 -40.42 -17.69
C PHE A 465 11.52 -40.91 -16.48
N TYR A 466 10.91 -40.99 -15.30
CA TYR A 466 11.53 -41.41 -14.03
C TYR A 466 10.74 -42.54 -13.38
#